data_AF-A0A928BHU2-F1
#
_entry.id   AF-A0A928BHU2-F1
#
_cell.length_a   1.000
_cell.length_b   1.000
_cell.length_c   1.000
_cell.angle_alpha   90.00
_cell.angle_beta   90.00
_cell.angle_gamma   90.00
#
_symmetry.space_group_name_H-M   'P 1'
#
loop_
_entity.id
_entity.type
_entity.pdbx_description
1 polymer ?
#
loop_
_entity_poly.entity_id
_entity_poly.type
_entity_poly.pdbx_seq_one_letter_code
_entity_poly.pdbx_strand_id
1 'polypeptide(L)'
;APITNCTNSGTVSGTDYYVGGIAGSISHRATAIGCYNTADVTGGSYVGGIAGYMSSDFGATITNCYNTAAITGEKRVGGIAGFHGTDRTVTNCYSTGTITATGTDAEYGGVVGNTNGGTITNCYYLNTAASGGINGADVEGQAEAKTAAEFASADMAVLLNGDQTDVPWEYIEGNATPTLKFFNKNKN
;
A
#
# COMPACT_ATOMS: atom_id res chain seq x y z
N ALA A 1 13.05 11.98 -9.19
CA ALA A 1 12.36 11.37 -10.35
C ALA A 1 11.23 10.50 -9.80
N PRO A 2 10.10 10.36 -10.53
CA PRO A 2 9.03 9.46 -10.09
C PRO A 2 9.50 8.01 -10.14
N ILE A 3 9.02 7.19 -9.20
CA ILE A 3 9.13 5.73 -9.25
C ILE A 3 7.85 5.25 -9.93
N THR A 4 7.95 4.74 -11.16
CA THR A 4 6.78 4.43 -11.99
C THR A 4 6.86 3.03 -12.54
N ASN A 5 5.77 2.27 -12.43
CA ASN A 5 5.64 0.94 -12.99
C ASN A 5 6.78 -0.01 -12.55
N CYS A 6 7.17 0.11 -11.27
CA CYS A 6 8.20 -0.73 -10.67
C CYS A 6 7.58 -1.86 -9.86
N THR A 7 8.28 -3.00 -9.83
CA THR A 7 7.82 -4.19 -9.13
C THR A 7 8.93 -4.75 -8.26
N ASN A 8 8.61 -5.24 -7.07
CA ASN A 8 9.56 -6.03 -6.29
C ASN A 8 9.03 -7.45 -6.03
N SER A 9 9.89 -8.44 -6.31
CA SER A 9 9.66 -9.86 -6.07
C SER A 9 10.78 -10.52 -5.25
N GLY A 10 11.82 -9.77 -4.85
CA GLY A 10 12.89 -10.24 -3.96
C GLY A 10 12.63 -9.82 -2.52
N THR A 11 12.89 -10.72 -1.56
CA THR A 11 12.70 -10.44 -0.13
C THR A 11 13.48 -9.20 0.31
N VAL A 12 12.82 -8.33 1.07
CA VAL A 12 13.43 -7.11 1.64
C VAL A 12 13.54 -7.28 3.14
N SER A 13 14.74 -7.08 3.69
CA SER A 13 15.00 -7.13 5.12
C SER A 13 15.84 -5.93 5.55
N GLY A 14 15.42 -5.24 6.60
CA GLY A 14 16.18 -4.18 7.26
C GLY A 14 16.03 -4.30 8.78
N THR A 15 17.06 -3.93 9.53
CA THR A 15 17.05 -4.08 11.00
C THR A 15 16.58 -2.84 11.74
N ASP A 16 16.64 -1.66 11.11
CA ASP A 16 16.34 -0.38 11.75
C ASP A 16 15.07 0.26 11.17
N TYR A 17 15.19 1.47 10.62
CA TYR A 17 14.09 2.31 10.18
C TYR A 17 13.93 2.30 8.65
N TYR A 18 12.72 2.61 8.20
CA TYR A 18 12.41 2.99 6.82
C TYR A 18 12.61 1.84 5.81
N VAL A 19 11.87 0.76 6.02
CA VAL A 19 11.91 -0.41 5.13
C VAL A 19 10.69 -0.38 4.21
N GLY A 20 10.94 -0.29 2.91
CA GLY A 20 9.90 -0.31 1.89
C GLY A 20 10.16 -1.37 0.84
N GLY A 21 9.13 -2.11 0.42
CA GLY A 21 9.26 -3.09 -0.65
C GLY A 21 9.66 -2.47 -2.00
N ILE A 22 9.37 -1.18 -2.22
CA ILE A 22 9.81 -0.42 -3.40
C ILE A 22 10.81 0.67 -3.03
N ALA A 23 10.54 1.45 -1.97
CA ALA A 23 11.40 2.53 -1.54
C ALA A 23 11.40 2.67 -0.02
N GLY A 24 12.57 2.76 0.62
CA GLY A 24 12.63 3.03 2.06
C GLY A 24 11.92 4.33 2.47
N SER A 25 12.07 5.37 1.65
CA SER A 25 11.44 6.69 1.87
C SER A 25 10.96 7.31 0.57
N ILE A 26 9.77 7.93 0.60
CA ILE A 26 9.22 8.78 -0.47
C ILE A 26 8.98 10.16 0.13
N SER A 27 9.78 11.13 -0.32
CA SER A 27 9.99 12.42 0.33
C SER A 27 10.11 13.55 -0.70
N HIS A 28 9.97 14.82 -0.30
CA HIS A 28 10.22 16.00 -1.15
C HIS A 28 9.57 15.95 -2.56
N ARG A 29 8.24 15.84 -2.64
CA ARG A 29 7.45 15.73 -3.90
C ARG A 29 7.73 14.47 -4.73
N ALA A 30 8.46 13.49 -4.18
CA ALA A 30 8.62 12.21 -4.83
C ALA A 30 7.27 11.48 -4.92
N THR A 31 7.11 10.68 -5.98
CA THR A 31 5.89 9.94 -6.26
C THR A 31 6.22 8.48 -6.54
N ALA A 32 5.42 7.55 -6.01
CA ALA A 32 5.34 6.18 -6.49
C ALA A 32 4.01 5.96 -7.21
N ILE A 33 4.06 5.54 -8.47
CA ILE A 33 2.88 5.43 -9.34
C ILE A 33 2.87 4.08 -10.04
N GLY A 34 1.78 3.32 -9.91
CA GLY A 34 1.66 2.05 -10.63
C GLY A 34 2.66 1.00 -10.15
N CYS A 35 3.10 1.06 -8.89
CA CYS A 35 4.11 0.16 -8.34
C CYS A 35 3.47 -0.97 -7.53
N TYR A 36 4.13 -2.14 -7.48
CA TYR A 36 3.66 -3.20 -6.60
C TYR A 36 4.75 -4.06 -5.99
N ASN A 37 4.45 -4.58 -4.81
CA ASN A 37 5.33 -5.51 -4.09
C ASN A 37 4.63 -6.85 -3.88
N THR A 38 5.31 -7.93 -4.26
CA THR A 38 4.89 -9.31 -4.00
C THR A 38 5.91 -10.09 -3.17
N ALA A 39 6.95 -9.43 -2.68
CA ALA A 39 7.99 -10.04 -1.85
C ALA A 39 7.85 -9.66 -0.38
N ASP A 40 8.11 -10.60 0.52
CA ASP A 40 7.98 -10.32 1.95
C ASP A 40 8.93 -9.20 2.39
N VAL A 41 8.42 -8.34 3.29
CA VAL A 41 9.14 -7.19 3.83
C VAL A 41 9.24 -7.34 5.34
N THR A 42 10.47 -7.37 5.85
CA THR A 42 10.75 -7.41 7.28
C THR A 42 11.55 -6.17 7.70
N GLY A 43 11.11 -5.48 8.75
CA GLY A 43 11.75 -4.24 9.22
C GLY A 43 11.63 -3.99 10.73
N GLY A 44 12.40 -3.04 11.27
CA GLY A 44 12.24 -2.58 12.66
C GLY A 44 11.05 -1.64 12.78
N SER A 45 11.20 -0.37 12.38
CA SER A 45 10.09 0.59 12.37
C SER A 45 9.94 1.32 11.05
N TYR A 46 8.71 1.79 10.75
CA TYR A 46 8.34 2.38 9.48
C TYR A 46 8.52 1.38 8.34
N VAL A 47 7.66 0.37 8.34
CA VAL A 47 7.72 -0.76 7.41
C VAL A 47 6.50 -0.71 6.49
N GLY A 48 6.71 -0.68 5.18
CA GLY A 48 5.62 -0.63 4.21
C GLY A 48 5.86 -1.44 2.95
N GLY A 49 4.77 -1.90 2.32
CA GLY A 49 4.88 -2.71 1.10
C GLY A 49 5.38 -1.90 -0.08
N ILE A 50 5.05 -0.60 -0.11
CA ILE A 50 5.57 0.34 -1.11
C ILE A 50 6.63 1.23 -0.49
N ALA A 51 6.28 1.92 0.61
CA ALA A 51 7.17 2.86 1.27
C ALA A 51 7.26 2.65 2.78
N GLY A 52 8.46 2.65 3.34
CA GLY A 52 8.61 2.67 4.80
C GLY A 52 8.14 4.01 5.39
N TYR A 53 8.61 5.10 4.80
CA TYR A 53 8.45 6.44 5.36
C TYR A 53 8.02 7.48 4.33
N MET A 54 6.90 8.14 4.61
CA MET A 54 6.46 9.33 3.88
C MET A 54 6.47 10.53 4.82
N SER A 55 7.61 11.20 4.94
CA SER A 55 7.78 12.43 5.71
C SER A 55 8.68 13.37 4.95
N SER A 56 8.59 14.68 5.19
CA SER A 56 8.79 15.65 4.11
C SER A 56 7.98 16.89 4.35
N ASP A 57 8.47 18.09 4.08
CA ASP A 57 7.60 19.10 3.49
C ASP A 57 7.41 18.76 2.00
N PHE A 58 6.42 19.33 1.32
CA PHE A 58 6.21 19.21 -0.13
C PHE A 58 5.54 17.92 -0.68
N GLY A 59 4.30 17.56 -0.31
CA GLY A 59 3.39 16.84 -1.23
C GLY A 59 3.82 15.48 -1.81
N ALA A 60 4.47 14.59 -1.05
CA ALA A 60 4.84 13.26 -1.56
C ALA A 60 3.61 12.36 -1.76
N THR A 61 3.60 11.53 -2.81
CA THR A 61 2.43 10.71 -3.17
C THR A 61 2.74 9.24 -3.43
N ILE A 62 1.79 8.37 -3.09
CA ILE A 62 1.70 6.99 -3.56
C ILE A 62 0.34 6.83 -4.24
N THR A 63 0.33 6.36 -5.49
CA THR A 63 -0.87 6.34 -6.31
C THR A 63 -0.93 5.09 -7.17
N ASN A 64 -2.07 4.40 -7.18
CA ASN A 64 -2.26 3.19 -8.00
C ASN A 64 -1.21 2.11 -7.70
N CYS A 65 -0.93 1.89 -6.41
CA CYS A 65 0.07 0.92 -5.97
C CYS A 65 -0.56 -0.17 -5.11
N TYR A 66 0.05 -1.35 -5.09
CA TYR A 66 -0.45 -2.43 -4.25
C TYR A 66 0.62 -3.32 -3.64
N ASN A 67 0.26 -3.98 -2.54
CA ASN A 67 1.08 -5.00 -1.90
C ASN A 67 0.28 -6.30 -1.74
N THR A 68 0.86 -7.43 -2.15
CA THR A 68 0.26 -8.75 -1.88
C THR A 68 1.11 -9.59 -0.92
N ALA A 69 2.29 -9.09 -0.54
CA ALA A 69 3.25 -9.83 0.28
C ALA A 69 3.03 -9.62 1.77
N ALA A 70 3.51 -10.56 2.58
CA ALA A 70 3.47 -10.39 4.03
C ALA A 70 4.44 -9.28 4.46
N ILE A 71 4.03 -8.52 5.47
CA ILE A 71 4.85 -7.46 6.06
C ILE A 71 4.95 -7.70 7.55
N THR A 72 6.18 -7.78 8.05
CA THR A 72 6.46 -7.88 9.48
C THR A 72 7.33 -6.72 9.92
N GLY A 73 6.93 -6.04 10.99
CA GLY A 73 7.83 -5.11 11.68
C GLY A 73 7.49 -4.92 13.14
N GLU A 74 8.26 -4.10 13.85
CA GLU A 74 8.01 -3.84 15.27
C GLU A 74 6.98 -2.72 15.46
N LYS A 75 7.11 -1.59 14.74
CA LYS A 75 6.24 -0.40 14.90
C LYS A 75 5.99 0.33 13.59
N ARG A 76 4.79 0.89 13.42
CA ARG A 76 4.36 1.65 12.22
C ARG A 76 4.49 0.80 10.97
N VAL A 77 3.68 -0.26 10.93
CA VAL A 77 3.68 -1.28 9.87
C VAL A 77 2.43 -1.13 9.01
N GLY A 78 2.59 -0.82 7.74
CA GLY A 78 1.45 -0.61 6.83
C GLY A 78 1.54 -1.44 5.56
N GLY A 79 0.40 -1.89 5.04
CA GLY A 79 0.37 -2.60 3.75
C GLY A 79 0.96 -1.80 2.59
N ILE A 80 0.75 -0.48 2.58
CA ILE A 80 1.28 0.43 1.56
C ILE A 80 2.40 1.30 2.13
N ALA A 81 2.11 2.02 3.23
CA ALA A 81 3.06 2.93 3.87
C ALA A 81 3.20 2.66 5.37
N GLY A 82 4.43 2.57 5.88
CA GLY A 82 4.67 2.44 7.32
C GLY A 82 4.23 3.68 8.09
N PHE A 83 4.73 4.85 7.68
CA PHE A 83 4.30 6.15 8.21
C PHE A 83 3.94 7.15 7.13
N HIS A 84 2.90 7.93 7.41
CA HIS A 84 2.30 8.90 6.53
C HIS A 84 2.16 10.27 7.21
N GLY A 85 3.01 11.22 6.81
CA GLY A 85 3.02 12.58 7.35
C GLY A 85 1.88 13.47 6.87
N THR A 86 1.86 14.71 7.37
CA THR A 86 0.99 15.80 6.88
C THR A 86 1.33 16.17 5.43
N ASP A 87 0.34 16.66 4.68
CA ASP A 87 0.45 17.04 3.26
C ASP A 87 1.03 15.93 2.37
N ARG A 88 0.77 14.67 2.71
CA ARG A 88 1.07 13.49 1.89
C ARG A 88 -0.23 12.90 1.34
N THR A 89 -0.11 12.13 0.26
CA THR A 89 -1.26 11.45 -0.35
C THR A 89 -0.97 9.98 -0.58
N VAL A 90 -1.87 9.11 -0.09
CA VAL A 90 -1.97 7.71 -0.53
C VAL A 90 -3.35 7.54 -1.16
N THR A 91 -3.41 7.15 -2.44
CA THR A 91 -4.68 7.07 -3.17
C THR A 91 -4.75 5.90 -4.13
N ASN A 92 -5.93 5.31 -4.25
CA ASN A 92 -6.22 4.22 -5.20
C ASN A 92 -5.28 3.04 -4.99
N CYS A 93 -5.05 2.65 -3.74
CA CYS A 93 -4.09 1.64 -3.35
C CYS A 93 -4.75 0.48 -2.62
N TYR A 94 -4.12 -0.69 -2.63
CA TYR A 94 -4.59 -1.78 -1.77
C TYR A 94 -3.48 -2.67 -1.22
N SER A 95 -3.76 -3.35 -0.11
CA SER A 95 -2.91 -4.45 0.38
C SER A 95 -3.72 -5.70 0.70
N THR A 96 -3.23 -6.86 0.27
CA THR A 96 -3.84 -8.16 0.64
C THR A 96 -2.94 -9.07 1.44
N GLY A 97 -1.66 -8.74 1.57
CA GLY A 97 -0.73 -9.53 2.36
C GLY A 97 -0.87 -9.27 3.86
N THR A 98 -0.65 -10.30 4.68
CA THR A 98 -0.76 -10.24 6.14
C THR A 98 0.18 -9.20 6.73
N ILE A 99 -0.35 -8.34 7.60
CA ILE A 99 0.40 -7.27 8.28
C ILE A 99 0.59 -7.63 9.75
N THR A 100 1.84 -7.80 10.17
CA THR A 100 2.19 -8.20 11.53
C THR A 100 3.06 -7.13 12.18
N ALA A 101 2.63 -6.65 13.35
CA ALA A 101 3.42 -5.75 14.16
C ALA A 101 3.76 -6.40 15.52
N THR A 102 5.05 -6.50 15.84
CA THR A 102 5.55 -7.32 16.96
C THR A 102 5.99 -6.51 18.19
N GLY A 103 6.11 -5.18 18.06
CA GLY A 103 6.56 -4.31 19.14
C GLY A 103 5.47 -4.01 20.17
N THR A 104 5.87 -3.47 21.33
CA THR A 104 4.94 -2.92 22.31
C THR A 104 4.38 -1.58 21.81
N ASP A 105 3.07 -1.39 21.97
CA ASP A 105 2.32 -0.22 21.45
C ASP A 105 2.46 -0.03 19.93
N ALA A 106 2.47 -1.15 19.20
CA ALA A 106 2.70 -1.13 17.77
C ALA A 106 1.51 -0.53 17.01
N GLU A 107 1.79 0.51 16.24
CA GLU A 107 0.86 1.06 15.26
C GLU A 107 0.94 0.24 13.96
N TYR A 108 -0.18 -0.29 13.49
CA TYR A 108 -0.21 -1.02 12.21
C TYR A 108 -1.53 -0.84 11.48
N GLY A 109 -1.54 -1.02 10.15
CA GLY A 109 -2.76 -0.91 9.37
C GLY A 109 -2.67 -1.62 8.03
N GLY A 110 -3.82 -2.07 7.54
CA GLY A 110 -3.92 -2.73 6.23
C GLY A 110 -3.43 -1.86 5.08
N VAL A 111 -3.50 -0.53 5.21
CA VAL A 111 -2.97 0.43 4.22
C VAL A 111 -1.83 1.24 4.83
N VAL A 112 -2.06 1.91 5.97
CA VAL A 112 -1.08 2.79 6.60
C VAL A 112 -0.87 2.41 8.06
N GLY A 113 0.39 2.25 8.47
CA GLY A 113 0.73 1.88 9.85
C GLY A 113 0.41 3.00 10.84
N ASN A 114 0.86 4.22 10.56
CA ASN A 114 0.57 5.40 11.36
C ASN A 114 0.49 6.66 10.49
N THR A 115 -0.36 7.61 10.86
CA THR A 115 -0.59 8.85 10.08
C THR A 115 -0.64 10.08 10.99
N ASN A 116 -0.13 11.21 10.49
CA ASN A 116 -0.26 12.55 11.11
C ASN A 116 -1.36 13.41 10.45
N GLY A 117 -2.24 12.82 9.64
CA GLY A 117 -3.39 13.52 9.05
C GLY A 117 -3.20 14.05 7.63
N GLY A 118 -2.32 13.43 6.82
CA GLY A 118 -2.36 13.62 5.37
C GLY A 118 -3.61 12.97 4.73
N THR A 119 -3.70 13.01 3.40
CA THR A 119 -4.82 12.45 2.64
C THR A 119 -4.62 10.96 2.35
N ILE A 120 -5.55 10.13 2.85
CA ILE A 120 -5.67 8.72 2.46
C ILE A 120 -7.08 8.58 1.88
N THR A 121 -7.22 8.11 0.64
CA THR A 121 -8.53 8.02 -0.03
C THR A 121 -8.58 6.88 -1.03
N ASN A 122 -9.76 6.29 -1.21
CA ASN A 122 -9.98 5.18 -2.15
C ASN A 122 -8.95 4.04 -1.98
N CYS A 123 -8.65 3.71 -0.73
CA CYS A 123 -7.69 2.67 -0.39
C CYS A 123 -8.38 1.50 0.30
N TYR A 124 -7.84 0.30 0.10
CA TYR A 124 -8.50 -0.91 0.54
C TYR A 124 -7.53 -1.92 1.10
N TYR A 125 -8.02 -2.81 1.95
CA TYR A 125 -7.20 -3.89 2.44
C TYR A 125 -8.00 -5.17 2.67
N LEU A 126 -7.34 -6.33 2.57
CA LEU A 126 -8.00 -7.61 2.84
C LEU A 126 -8.37 -7.68 4.32
N ASN A 127 -9.63 -7.95 4.62
CA ASN A 127 -10.14 -7.95 6.00
C ASN A 127 -9.48 -9.00 6.92
N THR A 128 -8.79 -10.00 6.34
CA THR A 128 -7.97 -10.96 7.09
C THR A 128 -6.49 -10.56 7.21
N ALA A 129 -6.06 -9.48 6.55
CA ALA A 129 -4.67 -9.02 6.56
C ALA A 129 -4.33 -8.10 7.74
N ALA A 130 -5.31 -7.35 8.25
CA ALA A 130 -5.17 -6.44 9.39
C ALA A 130 -6.52 -6.25 10.09
N SER A 131 -6.51 -5.74 11.32
CA SER A 131 -7.71 -5.42 12.11
C SER A 131 -8.34 -4.07 11.75
N GLY A 132 -7.61 -3.23 11.01
CA GLY A 132 -8.08 -1.94 10.50
C GLY A 132 -7.15 -1.39 9.41
N GLY A 133 -7.67 -0.50 8.56
CA GLY A 133 -6.91 0.08 7.44
C GLY A 133 -5.82 1.08 7.85
N ILE A 134 -6.03 1.84 8.93
CA ILE A 134 -5.13 2.91 9.40
C ILE A 134 -4.97 2.81 10.92
N ASN A 135 -3.75 2.54 11.40
CA ASN A 135 -3.43 2.48 12.83
C ASN A 135 -4.45 1.65 13.66
N GLY A 136 -4.78 0.46 13.16
CA GLY A 136 -5.67 -0.50 13.82
C GLY A 136 -7.16 -0.19 13.73
N ALA A 137 -7.54 0.87 13.00
CA ALA A 137 -8.93 1.28 12.82
C ALA A 137 -9.30 1.42 11.34
N ASP A 138 -10.57 1.18 11.04
CA ASP A 138 -11.17 1.53 9.76
C ASP A 138 -11.66 2.96 9.77
N VAL A 139 -11.39 3.66 8.68
CA VAL A 139 -11.83 5.04 8.48
C VAL A 139 -12.53 5.08 7.12
N GLU A 140 -13.85 5.21 7.19
CA GLU A 140 -14.73 5.26 6.01
C GLU A 140 -14.26 6.32 5.01
N GLY A 141 -14.26 5.96 3.71
CA GLY A 141 -13.77 6.82 2.64
C GLY A 141 -12.25 6.97 2.55
N GLN A 142 -11.49 6.46 3.53
CA GLN A 142 -10.03 6.49 3.51
C GLN A 142 -9.43 5.12 3.18
N ALA A 143 -9.59 4.17 4.11
CA ALA A 143 -9.03 2.82 4.03
C ALA A 143 -10.07 1.80 4.50
N GLU A 144 -10.61 1.03 3.56
CA GLU A 144 -11.76 0.15 3.81
C GLU A 144 -11.41 -1.33 3.66
N ALA A 145 -11.94 -2.13 4.57
CA ALA A 145 -11.82 -3.58 4.51
C ALA A 145 -12.62 -4.13 3.32
N LYS A 146 -12.05 -5.10 2.61
CA LYS A 146 -12.74 -5.93 1.61
C LYS A 146 -12.45 -7.40 1.88
N THR A 147 -13.43 -8.25 1.64
CA THR A 147 -13.29 -9.70 1.65
C THR A 147 -12.47 -10.18 0.44
N ALA A 148 -11.98 -11.42 0.50
CA ALA A 148 -11.31 -12.03 -0.63
C ALA A 148 -12.20 -12.11 -1.89
N ALA A 149 -13.51 -12.35 -1.71
CA ALA A 149 -14.47 -12.39 -2.81
C ALA A 149 -14.68 -11.01 -3.44
N GLU A 150 -14.75 -9.96 -2.63
CA GLU A 150 -14.82 -8.58 -3.14
C GLU A 150 -13.53 -8.21 -3.88
N PHE A 151 -12.35 -8.57 -3.39
CA PHE A 151 -11.10 -8.37 -4.12
C PHE A 151 -11.06 -9.15 -5.46
N ALA A 152 -11.62 -10.35 -5.49
CA ALA A 152 -11.73 -11.16 -6.70
C ALA A 152 -12.94 -10.74 -7.56
N SER A 153 -13.07 -9.44 -7.86
CA SER A 153 -14.20 -8.91 -8.65
C SER A 153 -13.82 -7.76 -9.58
N ALA A 154 -14.62 -7.59 -10.63
CA ALA A 154 -14.56 -6.43 -11.52
C ALA A 154 -14.97 -5.13 -10.80
N ASP A 155 -15.91 -5.20 -9.85
CA ASP A 155 -16.35 -4.07 -9.05
C ASP A 155 -15.20 -3.47 -8.24
N MET A 156 -14.28 -4.31 -7.75
CA MET A 156 -13.08 -3.82 -7.07
C MET A 156 -12.16 -3.01 -8.00
N ALA A 157 -12.01 -3.43 -9.26
CA ALA A 157 -11.27 -2.65 -10.25
C ALA A 157 -11.99 -1.33 -10.58
N VAL A 158 -13.32 -1.32 -10.63
CA VAL A 158 -14.13 -0.10 -10.81
C VAL A 158 -13.92 0.86 -9.64
N LEU A 159 -13.95 0.37 -8.40
CA LEU A 159 -13.67 1.16 -7.20
C LEU A 159 -12.26 1.78 -7.24
N LEU A 160 -11.23 0.97 -7.50
CA LEU A 160 -9.85 1.45 -7.60
C LEU A 160 -9.66 2.47 -8.74
N ASN A 161 -10.40 2.32 -9.84
CA ASN A 161 -10.39 3.30 -10.91
C ASN A 161 -11.08 4.61 -10.50
N GLY A 162 -12.20 4.56 -9.78
CA GLY A 162 -12.95 5.76 -9.40
C GLY A 162 -13.17 6.70 -10.58
N ASP A 163 -12.90 7.99 -10.38
CA ASP A 163 -13.02 9.03 -11.42
C ASP A 163 -11.74 9.23 -12.25
N GLN A 164 -10.77 8.31 -12.19
CA GLN A 164 -9.52 8.43 -12.93
C GLN A 164 -9.77 8.37 -14.45
N THR A 165 -9.19 9.29 -15.20
CA THR A 165 -9.29 9.31 -16.68
C THR A 165 -8.59 8.12 -17.33
N ASP A 166 -7.44 7.71 -16.79
CA ASP A 166 -6.56 6.71 -17.42
C ASP A 166 -6.91 5.27 -17.01
N VAL A 167 -7.89 5.09 -16.12
CA VAL A 167 -8.44 3.81 -15.64
C VAL A 167 -7.39 2.68 -15.54
N PRO A 168 -6.37 2.80 -14.67
CA PRO A 168 -5.20 1.92 -14.67
C PRO A 168 -5.46 0.50 -14.16
N TRP A 169 -6.56 0.28 -13.45
CA TRP A 169 -6.90 -1.00 -12.84
C TRP A 169 -7.79 -1.85 -13.74
N GLU A 170 -7.55 -3.14 -13.77
CA GLU A 170 -8.43 -4.14 -14.38
C GLU A 170 -8.54 -5.38 -13.53
N TYR A 171 -9.68 -6.06 -13.62
CA TYR A 171 -9.85 -7.40 -13.10
C TYR A 171 -9.83 -8.39 -14.26
N ILE A 172 -8.97 -9.39 -14.16
CA ILE A 172 -8.95 -10.54 -15.07
C ILE A 172 -9.65 -11.68 -14.35
N GLU A 173 -10.67 -12.26 -14.96
CA GLU A 173 -11.46 -13.35 -14.38
C GLU A 173 -10.54 -14.49 -13.92
N GLY A 174 -10.75 -14.93 -12.67
CA GLY A 174 -9.94 -15.97 -12.03
C GLY A 174 -8.76 -15.44 -11.21
N ASN A 175 -8.41 -14.15 -11.30
CA ASN A 175 -7.42 -13.55 -10.40
C ASN A 175 -7.99 -13.34 -9.00
N ALA A 176 -7.10 -13.37 -8.00
CA ALA A 176 -7.46 -13.09 -6.61
C ALA A 176 -7.63 -11.59 -6.31
N THR A 177 -7.04 -10.71 -7.12
CA THR A 177 -7.08 -9.24 -6.94
C THR A 177 -7.06 -8.53 -8.29
N PRO A 178 -7.50 -7.25 -8.37
CA PRO A 178 -7.30 -6.43 -9.55
C PRO A 178 -5.82 -6.21 -9.81
N THR A 179 -5.45 -5.99 -11.06
CA THR A 179 -4.05 -5.77 -11.46
C THR A 179 -3.94 -4.50 -12.31
N LEU A 180 -2.74 -3.96 -12.41
CA LEU A 180 -2.48 -2.78 -13.23
C LEU A 180 -2.33 -3.17 -14.70
N LYS A 181 -3.16 -2.56 -15.58
CA LYS A 181 -3.20 -2.82 -17.03
C LYS A 181 -1.84 -2.79 -17.69
N PHE A 182 -0.96 -1.89 -17.25
CA PHE A 182 0.38 -1.73 -17.80
C PHE A 182 1.18 -3.05 -17.81
N PHE A 183 1.08 -3.85 -16.76
CA PHE A 183 1.85 -5.11 -16.64
C PHE A 183 1.21 -6.30 -17.37
N ASN A 184 -0.02 -6.16 -17.87
CA ASN A 184 -0.72 -7.24 -18.57
C ASN A 184 -0.60 -7.14 -20.09
N LYS A 185 -0.24 -5.97 -20.63
CA LYS A 185 -0.13 -5.71 -22.08
C LYS A 185 0.90 -6.58 -22.82
N ASN A 186 1.79 -7.28 -22.10
CA ASN A 186 2.83 -8.14 -22.68
C ASN A 186 2.58 -9.65 -22.48
N LYS A 187 1.35 -10.06 -22.10
CA LYS A 187 1.01 -11.48 -21.85
C LYS A 187 0.26 -12.17 -23.01
N ASN A 188 0.19 -11.55 -24.18
CA ASN A 188 -0.42 -12.10 -25.40
C ASN A 188 0.62 -12.38 -26.48
#